data_AF-A0A944X983-F1
#
_entry.id   AF-A0A944X983-F1
#
_cell.length_a   1.000
_cell.length_b   1.000
_cell.length_c   1.000
_cell.angle_alpha   90.00
_cell.angle_beta   90.00
_cell.angle_gamma   90.00
#
_symmetry.space_group_name_H-M   'P 1'
#
loop_
_entity.id
_entity.type
_entity.pdbx_description
1 polymer ?
#
loop_
_entity_poly.entity_id
_entity_poly.type
_entity_poly.pdbx_seq_one_letter_code
_entity_poly.pdbx_strand_id
1 'polypeptide(L)'
;MRPLLGFLLFSTIIVGLGAVWLHRQWRVADAERIQLSSQLDVARSQRQGAIEQRAAAERERLIAERQRQDALQQRSAAERQRLNAEQQRQEALSQRSAAERERLNAETQRLEAVAQRSVAERERLNAEQQRQDAVQQRTVAERLRLLSVGQSLAFEVSRVLQRGDRALGSLLALQAYRFTVDNGGSKRDPEIFEAMRQSLFTVELAGHALLGHEDEVRAVHFLNDTDLVSTSDDGTLRRWDLATGQLDTILFRDTGRFQTIGLDPAHSRLVLGGSQGYLRVWPLPAETKPARLTPGATTGPGINSLTVLNSGEIAAGLLDGSVYYWTSQENQPVVAPTTASTEARSQPVVLWNEGPTLVWSDATGGLGLWDTSNPDILPTTIGRHLGQVTAIAPITQTRKLVAGLQSGDIVVWELDDLLATPVILTGHSSRITTLDVAADGILASGSLDNTIRLWNLADTVQPPITIDHGAWVWSIAFSSTGDLIASAGADRAVRLWPTRAEEIAETLCGALRRNFAHDEWMEFVGDDIPYEKTCHNLPGPETSHAHLE
;
A
#
# COMPACT_ATOMS: atom_id res chain seq x y z
N MET A 1 200.65 72.19 19.56
CA MET A 1 201.13 73.56 19.79
C MET A 1 200.30 74.19 20.91
N ARG A 2 200.96 74.88 21.85
CA ARG A 2 200.45 75.94 22.76
C ARG A 2 199.47 76.92 22.06
N PRO A 3 198.77 77.89 22.73
CA PRO A 3 198.70 78.21 24.18
C PRO A 3 197.25 78.55 24.72
N LEU A 4 196.96 78.46 26.04
CA LEU A 4 196.88 79.50 27.13
C LEU A 4 195.59 80.38 27.13
N LEU A 5 194.97 80.83 28.22
CA LEU A 5 194.98 80.61 29.68
C LEU A 5 193.93 81.60 30.28
N GLY A 6 193.23 81.25 31.37
CA GLY A 6 192.50 82.20 32.26
C GLY A 6 191.08 81.74 32.68
N PHE A 7 190.89 80.86 33.67
CA PHE A 7 190.70 81.13 35.13
C PHE A 7 189.54 82.11 35.45
N LEU A 8 188.67 81.98 36.47
CA LEU A 8 188.20 80.95 37.43
C LEU A 8 187.24 81.74 38.38
N LEU A 9 185.96 81.34 38.57
CA LEU A 9 185.02 81.61 39.72
C LEU A 9 183.53 81.62 39.25
N PHE A 10 182.63 81.02 40.05
CA PHE A 10 181.15 80.83 39.91
C PHE A 10 180.66 79.43 39.48
N SER A 11 180.73 78.44 40.36
CA SER A 11 180.14 77.10 40.10
C SER A 11 179.47 76.37 41.29
N THR A 12 178.84 77.04 42.28
CA THR A 12 178.30 76.32 43.46
C THR A 12 176.92 76.71 44.02
N ILE A 13 176.04 77.44 43.31
CA ILE A 13 174.73 77.86 43.91
C ILE A 13 173.44 77.34 43.23
N ILE A 14 173.45 76.78 42.02
CA ILE A 14 172.17 76.54 41.30
C ILE A 14 171.57 75.12 41.47
N VAL A 15 172.29 74.14 42.01
CA VAL A 15 171.78 72.75 42.10
C VAL A 15 170.83 72.52 43.31
N GLY A 16 170.76 73.43 44.28
CA GLY A 16 169.95 73.23 45.51
C GLY A 16 168.44 73.51 45.41
N LEU A 17 167.97 74.28 44.42
CA LEU A 17 166.59 74.79 44.41
C LEU A 17 165.58 73.92 43.63
N GLY A 18 166.02 72.94 42.84
CA GLY A 18 165.13 72.10 42.03
C GLY A 18 164.40 70.98 42.80
N ALA A 19 165.00 70.43 43.85
CA ALA A 19 164.46 69.25 44.54
C ALA A 19 163.28 69.56 45.49
N VAL A 20 163.16 70.79 45.99
CA VAL A 20 162.13 71.17 46.96
C VAL A 20 160.76 71.41 46.31
N TRP A 21 160.73 71.74 45.01
CA TRP A 21 159.47 72.02 44.30
C TRP A 21 158.66 70.75 43.96
N LEU A 22 159.33 69.63 43.62
CA LEU A 22 158.62 68.39 43.27
C LEU A 22 157.93 67.70 44.45
N HIS A 23 158.45 67.81 45.67
CA HIS A 23 157.85 67.12 46.83
C HIS A 23 156.51 67.76 47.27
N ARG A 24 156.30 69.05 46.97
CA ARG A 24 155.07 69.75 47.38
C ARG A 24 153.85 69.38 46.52
N GLN A 25 154.05 68.99 45.25
CA GLN A 25 152.95 68.61 44.37
C GLN A 25 152.32 67.25 44.70
N TRP A 26 153.08 66.30 45.26
CA TRP A 26 152.55 64.95 45.49
C TRP A 26 151.47 64.88 46.59
N ARG A 27 151.56 65.73 47.63
CA ARG A 27 150.59 65.72 48.74
C ARG A 27 149.21 66.29 48.40
N VAL A 28 149.08 67.07 47.33
CA VAL A 28 147.79 67.67 46.95
C VAL A 28 146.91 66.68 46.16
N ALA A 29 147.49 65.74 45.42
CA ALA A 29 146.74 64.81 44.59
C ALA A 29 146.02 63.67 45.36
N ASP A 30 146.48 63.33 46.56
CA ASP A 30 145.93 62.18 47.31
C ASP A 30 144.63 62.51 48.08
N ALA A 31 144.40 63.80 48.38
CA ALA A 31 143.22 64.25 49.11
C ALA A 31 141.93 64.25 48.26
N GLU A 32 142.00 64.43 46.94
CA GLU A 32 140.81 64.46 46.06
C GLU A 32 140.22 63.08 45.76
N ARG A 33 141.00 62.00 45.88
CA ARG A 33 140.57 60.66 45.46
C ARG A 33 139.55 60.01 46.40
N ILE A 34 139.60 60.36 47.69
CA ILE A 34 138.75 59.73 48.72
C ILE A 34 137.30 60.26 48.66
N GLN A 35 137.09 61.54 48.33
CA GLN A 35 135.76 62.16 48.32
C GLN A 35 134.87 61.74 47.14
N LEU A 36 135.46 61.35 46.00
CA LEU A 36 134.73 60.87 44.82
C LEU A 36 134.12 59.48 45.00
N SER A 37 134.69 58.64 45.87
CA SER A 37 134.24 57.26 46.06
C SER A 37 132.90 57.16 46.78
N SER A 38 132.63 57.99 47.80
CA SER A 38 131.39 57.89 48.58
C SER A 38 130.15 58.42 47.84
N GLN A 39 130.31 59.40 46.95
CA GLN A 39 129.19 59.93 46.16
C GLN A 39 128.67 58.93 45.11
N LEU A 40 129.51 58.00 44.65
CA LEU A 40 129.15 57.00 43.64
C LEU A 40 128.24 55.90 44.19
N ASP A 41 128.39 55.52 45.45
CA ASP A 41 127.59 54.43 46.06
C ASP A 41 126.16 54.88 46.41
N VAL A 42 125.97 56.13 46.82
CA VAL A 42 124.62 56.70 47.06
C VAL A 42 123.83 56.79 45.75
N ALA A 43 124.49 57.21 44.66
CA ALA A 43 123.88 57.29 43.34
C ALA A 43 123.48 55.91 42.79
N ARG A 44 124.24 54.85 43.11
CA ARG A 44 123.90 53.46 42.72
C ARG A 44 122.67 52.94 43.45
N SER A 45 122.56 53.15 44.77
CA SER A 45 121.41 52.71 45.57
C SER A 45 120.09 53.36 45.12
N GLN A 46 120.10 54.68 44.88
CA GLN A 46 118.90 55.40 44.42
C GLN A 46 118.45 54.94 43.02
N ARG A 47 119.39 54.61 42.13
CA ARG A 47 119.07 54.07 40.81
C ARG A 47 118.42 52.70 40.90
N GLN A 48 118.82 51.87 41.86
CA GLN A 48 118.28 50.52 42.03
C GLN A 48 116.84 50.53 42.56
N GLY A 49 116.53 51.39 43.55
CA GLY A 49 115.16 51.56 44.04
C GLY A 49 114.17 52.12 43.00
N ALA A 50 114.63 53.03 42.13
CA ALA A 50 113.81 53.55 41.04
C ALA A 50 113.50 52.50 39.95
N ILE A 51 114.38 51.51 39.76
CA ILE A 51 114.16 50.39 38.83
C ILE A 51 113.13 49.41 39.39
N GLU A 52 113.19 49.10 40.69
CA GLU A 52 112.23 48.18 41.33
C GLU A 52 110.80 48.75 41.36
N GLN A 53 110.63 50.04 41.65
CA GLN A 53 109.31 50.68 41.63
C GLN A 53 108.69 50.73 40.23
N ARG A 54 109.51 50.97 39.19
CA ARG A 54 109.04 50.88 37.79
C ARG A 54 108.61 49.45 37.45
N ALA A 55 109.37 48.44 37.86
CA ALA A 55 109.02 47.04 37.63
C ALA A 55 107.74 46.63 38.37
N ALA A 56 107.47 47.15 39.56
CA ALA A 56 106.23 46.90 40.30
C ALA A 56 105.00 47.56 39.64
N ALA A 57 105.11 48.84 39.25
CA ALA A 57 104.04 49.56 38.56
C ALA A 57 103.73 48.94 37.18
N GLU A 58 104.76 48.43 36.49
CA GLU A 58 104.59 47.74 35.21
C GLU A 58 103.89 46.38 35.38
N ARG A 59 104.16 45.65 36.47
CA ARG A 59 103.44 44.41 36.82
C ARG A 59 101.96 44.66 37.12
N GLU A 60 101.63 45.68 37.90
CA GLU A 60 100.24 46.02 38.21
C GLU A 60 99.46 46.47 36.97
N ARG A 61 100.08 47.27 36.12
CA ARG A 61 99.50 47.66 34.83
C ARG A 61 99.20 46.44 33.97
N LEU A 62 100.13 45.49 33.86
CA LEU A 62 99.93 44.25 33.11
C LEU A 62 98.80 43.38 33.70
N ILE A 63 98.66 43.33 35.02
CA ILE A 63 97.56 42.61 35.68
C ILE A 63 96.21 43.28 35.39
N ALA A 64 96.13 44.61 35.53
CA ALA A 64 94.92 45.37 35.23
C ALA A 64 94.54 45.28 33.75
N GLU A 65 95.53 45.28 32.85
CA GLU A 65 95.34 45.12 31.41
C GLU A 65 94.85 43.71 31.07
N ARG A 66 95.39 42.67 31.72
CA ARG A 66 94.90 41.30 31.58
C ARG A 66 93.47 41.13 32.11
N GLN A 67 93.14 41.68 33.28
CA GLN A 67 91.77 41.66 33.82
C GLN A 67 90.77 42.41 32.92
N ARG A 68 91.19 43.53 32.33
CA ARG A 68 90.38 44.26 31.36
C ARG A 68 90.15 43.43 30.10
N GLN A 69 91.15 42.71 29.61
CA GLN A 69 91.02 41.78 28.50
C GLN A 69 90.07 40.63 28.84
N ASP A 70 90.18 40.03 30.03
CA ASP A 70 89.30 38.95 30.49
C ASP A 70 87.85 39.42 30.64
N ALA A 71 87.63 40.62 31.20
CA ALA A 71 86.29 41.21 31.32
C ALA A 71 85.68 41.54 29.95
N LEU A 72 86.47 42.00 28.99
CA LEU A 72 86.03 42.20 27.60
C LEU A 72 85.71 40.87 26.92
N GLN A 73 86.50 39.83 27.15
CA GLN A 73 86.23 38.49 26.65
C GLN A 73 84.93 37.92 27.24
N GLN A 74 84.72 38.04 28.56
CA GLN A 74 83.49 37.61 29.22
C GLN A 74 82.26 38.38 28.72
N ARG A 75 82.37 39.71 28.55
CA ARG A 75 81.29 40.51 27.97
C ARG A 75 80.98 40.07 26.54
N SER A 76 82.00 39.84 25.72
CA SER A 76 81.82 39.35 24.35
C SER A 76 81.21 37.95 24.31
N ALA A 77 81.55 37.09 25.26
CA ALA A 77 80.98 35.75 25.39
C ALA A 77 79.51 35.81 25.84
N ALA A 78 79.18 36.66 26.82
CA ALA A 78 77.81 36.88 27.27
C ALA A 78 76.94 37.52 26.17
N GLU A 79 77.50 38.43 25.37
CA GLU A 79 76.82 39.04 24.23
C GLU A 79 76.56 38.01 23.12
N ARG A 80 77.52 37.13 22.82
CA ARG A 80 77.30 35.98 21.92
C ARG A 80 76.22 35.04 22.44
N GLN A 81 76.21 34.74 23.74
CA GLN A 81 75.17 33.89 24.34
C GLN A 81 73.79 34.53 24.26
N ARG A 82 73.69 35.85 24.52
CA ARG A 82 72.45 36.59 24.39
C ARG A 82 71.95 36.59 22.94
N LEU A 83 72.82 36.84 21.96
CA LEU A 83 72.48 36.79 20.54
C LEU A 83 72.01 35.38 20.13
N ASN A 84 72.70 34.34 20.58
CA ASN A 84 72.29 32.95 20.34
C ASN A 84 70.93 32.64 20.97
N ALA A 85 70.67 33.12 22.19
CA ALA A 85 69.38 32.95 22.85
C ALA A 85 68.25 33.74 22.18
N GLU A 86 68.54 34.95 21.69
CA GLU A 86 67.61 35.75 20.88
C GLU A 86 67.31 35.05 19.55
N GLN A 87 68.32 34.49 18.88
CA GLN A 87 68.14 33.72 17.65
C GLN A 87 67.31 32.46 17.90
N GLN A 88 67.61 31.66 18.93
CA GLN A 88 66.82 30.48 19.31
C GLN A 88 65.38 30.85 19.65
N ARG A 89 65.15 32.00 20.29
CA ARG A 89 63.79 32.50 20.57
C ARG A 89 63.05 32.85 19.27
N GLN A 90 63.71 33.50 18.31
CA GLN A 90 63.13 33.81 17.00
C GLN A 90 62.81 32.53 16.21
N GLU A 91 63.70 31.55 16.24
CA GLU A 91 63.48 30.23 15.63
C GLU A 91 62.30 29.51 16.29
N ALA A 92 62.21 29.51 17.62
CA ALA A 92 61.08 28.92 18.35
C ALA A 92 59.75 29.63 18.06
N LEU A 93 59.76 30.96 17.91
CA LEU A 93 58.58 31.74 17.51
C LEU A 93 58.17 31.42 16.07
N SER A 94 59.14 31.32 15.15
CA SER A 94 58.90 30.91 13.77
C SER A 94 58.29 29.51 13.70
N GLN A 95 58.87 28.54 14.42
CA GLN A 95 58.36 27.17 14.51
C GLN A 95 56.95 27.13 15.11
N ARG A 96 56.68 27.89 16.17
CA ARG A 96 55.33 27.99 16.76
C ARG A 96 54.33 28.55 15.75
N SER A 97 54.70 29.60 15.02
CA SER A 97 53.84 30.19 13.99
C SER A 97 53.59 29.23 12.81
N ALA A 98 54.58 28.41 12.45
CA ALA A 98 54.43 27.36 11.44
C ALA A 98 53.49 26.24 11.92
N ALA A 99 53.69 25.75 13.15
CA ALA A 99 52.83 24.75 13.76
C ALA A 99 51.38 25.23 13.94
N GLU A 100 51.17 26.52 14.24
CA GLU A 100 49.84 27.12 14.33
C GLU A 100 49.13 27.20 12.96
N ARG A 101 49.88 27.53 11.89
CA ARG A 101 49.35 27.48 10.51
C ARG A 101 48.98 26.05 10.09
N GLU A 102 49.83 25.07 10.40
CA GLU A 102 49.54 23.66 10.13
C GLU A 102 48.30 23.18 10.88
N ARG A 103 48.16 23.56 12.16
CA ARG A 103 46.97 23.24 12.95
C ARG A 103 45.71 23.85 12.33
N LEU A 104 45.75 25.12 11.92
CA LEU A 104 44.62 25.78 11.26
C LEU A 104 44.25 25.06 9.96
N ASN A 105 45.24 24.73 9.13
CA ASN A 105 45.02 23.99 7.88
C ASN A 105 44.40 22.61 8.14
N ALA A 106 44.87 21.88 9.16
CA ALA A 106 44.32 20.59 9.56
C ALA A 106 42.88 20.72 10.08
N GLU A 107 42.57 21.82 10.79
CA GLU A 107 41.20 22.12 11.26
C GLU A 107 40.26 22.42 10.09
N THR A 108 40.70 23.22 9.11
CA THR A 108 39.92 23.48 7.88
C THR A 108 39.66 22.19 7.11
N GLN A 109 40.69 21.36 6.88
CA GLN A 109 40.52 20.06 6.21
C GLN A 109 39.56 19.14 6.96
N ARG A 110 39.59 19.14 8.30
CA ARG A 110 38.64 18.38 9.10
C ARG A 110 37.21 18.87 8.91
N LEU A 111 36.99 20.19 8.90
CA LEU A 111 35.66 20.77 8.66
C LEU A 111 35.13 20.44 7.26
N GLU A 112 35.99 20.53 6.24
CA GLU A 112 35.65 20.13 4.88
C GLU A 112 35.29 18.64 4.79
N ALA A 113 36.06 17.76 5.44
CA ALA A 113 35.77 16.33 5.49
C ALA A 113 34.45 16.03 6.21
N VAL A 114 34.12 16.76 7.28
CA VAL A 114 32.82 16.63 7.97
C VAL A 114 31.67 17.11 7.07
N ALA A 115 31.86 18.23 6.36
CA ALA A 115 30.87 18.73 5.40
C ALA A 115 30.63 17.72 4.27
N GLN A 116 31.70 17.18 3.67
CA GLN A 116 31.62 16.13 2.63
C GLN A 116 30.91 14.88 3.15
N ARG A 117 31.21 14.45 4.39
CA ARG A 117 30.52 13.31 5.01
C ARG A 117 29.01 13.54 5.13
N SER A 118 28.59 14.75 5.51
CA SER A 118 27.17 15.09 5.62
C SER A 118 26.44 15.08 4.27
N VAL A 119 27.13 15.49 3.19
CA VAL A 119 26.60 15.42 1.82
C VAL A 119 26.50 13.96 1.37
N ALA A 120 27.55 13.18 1.56
CA ALA A 120 27.56 11.75 1.23
C ALA A 120 26.49 10.96 2.00
N GLU A 121 26.22 11.33 3.26
CA GLU A 121 25.14 10.73 4.06
C GLU A 121 23.75 11.06 3.49
N ARG A 122 23.52 12.30 3.07
CA ARG A 122 22.27 12.70 2.40
C ARG A 122 22.08 11.97 1.06
N GLU A 123 23.14 11.89 0.25
CA GLU A 123 23.11 11.15 -1.01
C GLU A 123 22.83 9.66 -0.79
N ARG A 124 23.44 9.06 0.23
CA ARG A 124 23.16 7.67 0.61
C ARG A 124 21.70 7.47 1.02
N LEU A 125 21.13 8.36 1.83
CA LEU A 125 19.72 8.28 2.23
C LEU A 125 18.78 8.42 1.03
N ASN A 126 19.06 9.35 0.12
CA ASN A 126 18.30 9.52 -1.11
C ASN A 126 18.39 8.28 -2.01
N ALA A 127 19.58 7.69 -2.16
CA ALA A 127 19.77 6.46 -2.93
C ALA A 127 19.04 5.26 -2.32
N GLU A 128 19.02 5.16 -0.99
CA GLU A 128 18.26 4.11 -0.28
C GLU A 128 16.75 4.30 -0.46
N GLN A 129 16.25 5.53 -0.37
CA GLN A 129 14.83 5.82 -0.66
C GLN A 129 14.47 5.46 -2.10
N GLN A 130 15.27 5.89 -3.09
CA GLN A 130 15.04 5.54 -4.49
C GLN A 130 15.06 4.03 -4.72
N ARG A 131 15.93 3.30 -4.04
CA ARG A 131 15.96 1.84 -4.08
C ARG A 131 14.69 1.24 -3.51
N GLN A 132 14.18 1.74 -2.38
CA GLN A 132 12.93 1.26 -1.79
C GLN A 132 11.73 1.53 -2.71
N ASP A 133 11.66 2.73 -3.27
CA ASP A 133 10.62 3.12 -4.22
C ASP A 133 10.68 2.23 -5.47
N ALA A 134 11.87 1.95 -6.00
CA ALA A 134 12.06 1.06 -7.15
C ALA A 134 11.64 -0.39 -6.84
N VAL A 135 11.88 -0.89 -5.63
CA VAL A 135 11.41 -2.21 -5.20
C VAL A 135 9.88 -2.24 -5.11
N GLN A 136 9.26 -1.23 -4.52
CA GLN A 136 7.79 -1.13 -4.44
C GLN A 136 7.16 -1.05 -5.82
N GLN A 137 7.71 -0.22 -6.71
CA GLN A 137 7.24 -0.10 -8.09
C GLN A 137 7.38 -1.42 -8.85
N ARG A 138 8.48 -2.16 -8.64
CA ARG A 138 8.65 -3.49 -9.24
C ARG A 138 7.58 -4.47 -8.75
N THR A 139 7.31 -4.51 -7.45
CA THR A 139 6.27 -5.39 -6.88
C THR A 139 4.88 -5.03 -7.42
N VAL A 140 4.56 -3.74 -7.53
CA VAL A 140 3.28 -3.28 -8.12
C VAL A 140 3.21 -3.66 -9.60
N ALA A 141 4.28 -3.47 -10.37
CA ALA A 141 4.34 -3.84 -11.78
C ALA A 141 4.18 -5.36 -12.00
N GLU A 142 4.82 -6.17 -11.16
CA GLU A 142 4.70 -7.63 -11.18
C GLU A 142 3.27 -8.09 -10.86
N ARG A 143 2.65 -7.51 -9.83
CA ARG A 143 1.24 -7.74 -9.50
C ARG A 143 0.30 -7.42 -10.65
N LEU A 144 0.42 -6.22 -11.24
CA LEU A 144 -0.42 -5.78 -12.37
C LEU A 144 -0.21 -6.67 -13.60
N ARG A 145 1.03 -7.10 -13.83
CA ARG A 145 1.35 -8.05 -14.90
C ARG A 145 0.61 -9.37 -14.69
N LEU A 146 0.65 -9.96 -13.50
CA LEU A 146 -0.02 -11.23 -13.22
C LEU A 146 -1.54 -11.13 -13.34
N LEU A 147 -2.14 -9.99 -12.95
CA LEU A 147 -3.56 -9.72 -13.20
C LEU A 147 -3.88 -9.70 -14.71
N SER A 148 -3.03 -9.06 -15.51
CA SER A 148 -3.19 -9.03 -16.98
C SER A 148 -3.02 -10.41 -17.62
N VAL A 149 -2.11 -11.25 -17.10
CA VAL A 149 -2.01 -12.66 -17.51
C VAL A 149 -3.31 -13.39 -17.16
N GLY A 150 -3.84 -13.22 -15.94
CA GLY A 150 -5.13 -13.79 -15.53
C GLY A 150 -6.27 -13.44 -16.49
N GLN A 151 -6.41 -12.16 -16.86
CA GLN A 151 -7.40 -11.72 -17.85
C GLN A 151 -7.19 -12.35 -19.23
N SER A 152 -5.94 -12.46 -19.68
CA SER A 152 -5.59 -13.09 -20.96
C SER A 152 -5.98 -14.58 -20.97
N LEU A 153 -5.73 -15.29 -19.87
CA LEU A 153 -6.13 -16.69 -19.69
C LEU A 153 -7.66 -16.84 -19.75
N ALA A 154 -8.41 -15.95 -19.09
CA ALA A 154 -9.87 -15.96 -19.11
C ALA A 154 -10.43 -15.76 -20.53
N PHE A 155 -9.82 -14.87 -21.33
CA PHE A 155 -10.22 -14.67 -22.73
C PHE A 155 -9.98 -15.93 -23.59
N GLU A 156 -8.91 -16.66 -23.30
CA GLU A 156 -8.53 -17.88 -24.02
C GLU A 156 -9.46 -19.07 -23.75
N VAL A 157 -10.16 -19.07 -22.61
CA VAL A 157 -11.12 -20.13 -22.23
C VAL A 157 -12.13 -20.38 -23.33
N SER A 158 -12.81 -19.34 -23.83
CA SER A 158 -13.86 -19.52 -24.84
C SER A 158 -13.30 -20.16 -26.12
N ARG A 159 -12.09 -19.75 -26.54
CA ARG A 159 -11.43 -20.28 -27.74
C ARG A 159 -11.05 -21.74 -27.58
N VAL A 160 -10.54 -22.13 -26.42
CA VAL A 160 -10.16 -23.53 -26.13
C VAL A 160 -11.38 -24.42 -25.99
N LEU A 161 -12.43 -23.96 -25.31
CA LEU A 161 -13.69 -24.69 -25.20
C LEU A 161 -14.35 -24.92 -26.57
N GLN A 162 -14.30 -23.94 -27.48
CA GLN A 162 -14.78 -24.09 -28.85
C GLN A 162 -14.01 -25.16 -29.66
N ARG A 163 -12.72 -25.38 -29.36
CA ARG A 163 -11.92 -26.46 -29.96
C ARG A 163 -12.24 -27.84 -29.36
N GLY A 164 -13.01 -27.89 -28.28
CA GLY A 164 -13.47 -29.11 -27.63
C GLY A 164 -12.61 -29.59 -26.46
N ASP A 165 -11.53 -28.88 -26.10
CA ASP A 165 -10.71 -29.25 -24.94
C ASP A 165 -11.26 -28.64 -23.65
N ARG A 166 -12.16 -29.41 -23.01
CA ARG A 166 -12.85 -29.01 -21.78
C ARG A 166 -11.92 -28.96 -20.57
N ALA A 167 -10.97 -29.88 -20.51
CA ALA A 167 -10.05 -29.98 -19.38
C ALA A 167 -9.10 -28.78 -19.37
N LEU A 168 -8.52 -28.46 -20.53
CA LEU A 168 -7.65 -27.28 -20.67
C LEU A 168 -8.43 -25.98 -20.45
N GLY A 169 -9.64 -25.83 -21.01
CA GLY A 169 -10.48 -24.66 -20.77
C GLY A 169 -10.77 -24.43 -19.29
N SER A 170 -11.06 -25.50 -18.55
CA SER A 170 -11.30 -25.42 -17.10
C SER A 170 -10.04 -25.08 -16.30
N LEU A 171 -8.89 -25.63 -16.69
CA LEU A 171 -7.60 -25.27 -16.10
C LEU A 171 -7.24 -23.80 -16.34
N LEU A 172 -7.49 -23.28 -17.55
CA LEU A 172 -7.30 -21.87 -17.88
C LEU A 172 -8.19 -20.97 -17.03
N ALA A 173 -9.47 -21.30 -16.89
CA ALA A 173 -10.41 -20.53 -16.06
C ALA A 173 -9.97 -20.51 -14.59
N LEU A 174 -9.62 -21.68 -14.03
CA LEU A 174 -9.15 -21.80 -12.65
C LEU A 174 -7.86 -21.01 -12.42
N GLN A 175 -6.92 -21.07 -13.34
CA GLN A 175 -5.65 -20.36 -13.22
C GLN A 175 -5.83 -18.85 -13.36
N ALA A 176 -6.72 -18.41 -14.26
CA ALA A 176 -7.12 -17.02 -14.39
C ALA A 176 -7.70 -16.49 -13.07
N TYR A 177 -8.60 -17.26 -12.44
CA TYR A 177 -9.18 -16.93 -11.14
C TYR A 177 -8.12 -16.83 -10.03
N ARG A 178 -7.22 -17.82 -9.93
CA ARG A 178 -6.15 -17.82 -8.94
C ARG A 178 -5.20 -16.64 -9.09
N PHE A 179 -4.69 -16.39 -10.30
CA PHE A 179 -3.85 -15.21 -10.54
C PHE A 179 -4.55 -13.92 -10.20
N THR A 180 -5.86 -13.83 -10.43
CA THR A 180 -6.64 -12.64 -10.05
C THR A 180 -6.69 -12.49 -8.53
N VAL A 181 -7.10 -13.53 -7.80
CA VAL A 181 -7.29 -13.46 -6.34
C VAL A 181 -5.95 -13.33 -5.58
N ASP A 182 -4.94 -14.11 -5.95
CA ASP A 182 -3.63 -14.13 -5.28
C ASP A 182 -2.87 -12.81 -5.48
N ASN A 183 -3.15 -12.11 -6.59
CA ASN A 183 -2.61 -10.77 -6.87
C ASN A 183 -3.61 -9.66 -6.50
N GLY A 184 -4.57 -9.93 -5.61
CA GLY A 184 -5.47 -8.94 -5.01
C GLY A 184 -6.39 -8.23 -6.01
N GLY A 185 -6.74 -8.87 -7.11
CA GLY A 185 -7.84 -8.50 -7.99
C GLY A 185 -9.20 -8.81 -7.35
N SER A 186 -10.28 -8.38 -8.00
CA SER A 186 -11.63 -8.62 -7.51
C SER A 186 -11.99 -10.10 -7.64
N LYS A 187 -12.46 -10.71 -6.55
CA LYS A 187 -13.06 -12.07 -6.55
C LYS A 187 -14.30 -12.16 -7.44
N ARG A 188 -14.94 -11.02 -7.71
CA ARG A 188 -16.15 -10.88 -8.52
C ARG A 188 -15.86 -10.20 -9.85
N ASP A 189 -14.65 -10.36 -10.37
CA ASP A 189 -14.31 -9.86 -11.72
C ASP A 189 -15.25 -10.53 -12.74
N PRO A 190 -16.04 -9.76 -13.52
CA PRO A 190 -17.02 -10.34 -14.44
C PRO A 190 -16.43 -11.19 -15.55
N GLU A 191 -15.23 -10.85 -16.03
CA GLU A 191 -14.58 -11.60 -17.11
C GLU A 191 -14.09 -12.96 -16.61
N ILE A 192 -13.45 -12.95 -15.44
CA ILE A 192 -12.97 -14.17 -14.78
C ILE A 192 -14.16 -15.06 -14.40
N PHE A 193 -15.22 -14.47 -13.85
CA PHE A 193 -16.43 -15.20 -13.46
C PHE A 193 -17.09 -15.86 -14.68
N GLU A 194 -17.20 -15.15 -15.80
CA GLU A 194 -17.77 -15.70 -17.03
C GLU A 194 -16.92 -16.86 -17.57
N ALA A 195 -15.59 -16.75 -17.55
CA ALA A 195 -14.69 -17.82 -17.98
C ALA A 195 -14.84 -19.08 -17.10
N MET A 196 -14.93 -18.90 -15.78
CA MET A 196 -15.21 -19.97 -14.81
C MET A 196 -16.56 -20.63 -15.07
N ARG A 197 -17.59 -19.81 -15.29
CA ARG A 197 -18.94 -20.27 -15.59
C ARG A 197 -18.98 -21.08 -16.90
N GLN A 198 -18.40 -20.59 -17.99
CA GLN A 198 -18.33 -21.31 -19.27
C GLN A 198 -17.69 -22.69 -19.12
N SER A 199 -16.63 -22.78 -18.31
CA SER A 199 -15.95 -24.05 -18.05
C SER A 199 -16.80 -25.01 -17.22
N LEU A 200 -17.54 -24.50 -16.23
CA LEU A 200 -18.45 -25.30 -15.40
C LEU A 200 -19.50 -26.02 -16.25
N PHE A 201 -20.02 -25.35 -17.29
CA PHE A 201 -20.95 -25.93 -18.26
C PHE A 201 -20.38 -27.14 -19.04
N THR A 202 -19.07 -27.37 -18.99
CA THR A 202 -18.41 -28.44 -19.76
C THR A 202 -18.02 -29.68 -18.95
N VAL A 203 -17.85 -29.52 -17.63
CA VAL A 203 -17.21 -30.53 -16.75
C VAL A 203 -18.23 -31.33 -15.93
N GLU A 204 -19.32 -30.71 -15.50
CA GLU A 204 -20.44 -31.37 -14.83
C GLU A 204 -21.76 -30.80 -15.38
N LEU A 205 -22.92 -31.26 -14.91
CA LEU A 205 -24.26 -30.76 -15.29
C LEU A 205 -24.37 -29.25 -15.03
N ALA A 206 -23.85 -28.45 -15.96
CA ALA A 206 -24.42 -27.26 -16.54
C ALA A 206 -25.76 -26.85 -15.91
N GLY A 207 -25.71 -26.12 -14.80
CA GLY A 207 -26.83 -25.50 -14.12
C GLY A 207 -28.12 -26.31 -14.15
N HIS A 208 -28.14 -27.48 -13.46
CA HIS A 208 -29.28 -28.40 -13.30
C HIS A 208 -30.58 -27.77 -13.81
N ALA A 209 -30.80 -27.90 -15.12
CA ALA A 209 -32.03 -27.42 -15.70
C ALA A 209 -33.07 -28.39 -15.17
N LEU A 210 -33.86 -27.94 -14.21
CA LEU A 210 -34.95 -28.69 -13.65
C LEU A 210 -36.06 -28.69 -14.69
N LEU A 211 -36.01 -29.71 -15.55
CA LEU A 211 -36.93 -29.89 -16.67
C LEU A 211 -38.17 -30.65 -16.21
N GLY A 212 -39.33 -30.19 -16.67
CA GLY A 212 -40.57 -30.95 -16.46
C GLY A 212 -41.84 -30.13 -16.65
N HIS A 213 -41.78 -28.80 -16.51
CA HIS A 213 -42.93 -27.94 -16.79
C HIS A 213 -43.30 -27.98 -18.28
N GLU A 214 -44.61 -27.94 -18.56
CA GLU A 214 -45.14 -28.03 -19.93
C GLU A 214 -45.32 -26.64 -20.58
N ASP A 215 -45.29 -25.58 -19.77
CA ASP A 215 -45.42 -24.18 -20.19
C ASP A 215 -44.45 -23.28 -19.40
N GLU A 216 -44.46 -21.96 -19.65
CA GLU A 216 -43.57 -20.99 -19.02
C GLU A 216 -43.55 -21.10 -17.49
N VAL A 217 -42.38 -21.01 -16.86
CA VAL A 217 -42.25 -20.99 -15.39
C VAL A 217 -42.30 -19.54 -14.93
N ARG A 218 -43.30 -19.19 -14.11
CA ARG A 218 -43.61 -17.81 -13.72
C ARG A 218 -42.90 -17.37 -12.45
N ALA A 219 -42.76 -18.28 -11.48
CA ALA A 219 -42.17 -17.97 -10.19
C ALA A 219 -41.38 -19.17 -9.65
N VAL A 220 -40.31 -18.86 -8.92
CA VAL A 220 -39.44 -19.82 -8.26
C VAL A 220 -39.08 -19.32 -6.86
N HIS A 221 -38.94 -20.22 -5.89
CA HIS A 221 -38.54 -19.88 -4.52
C HIS A 221 -37.84 -21.06 -3.84
N PHE A 222 -36.80 -20.80 -3.05
CA PHE A 222 -36.16 -21.82 -2.20
C PHE A 222 -37.03 -22.10 -0.97
N LEU A 223 -37.31 -23.36 -0.67
CA LEU A 223 -37.94 -23.73 0.61
C LEU A 223 -36.89 -23.87 1.71
N ASN A 224 -35.72 -24.38 1.34
CA ASN A 224 -34.54 -24.59 2.18
C ASN A 224 -33.34 -24.82 1.24
N ASP A 225 -32.18 -25.18 1.79
CA ASP A 225 -30.95 -25.38 1.00
C ASP A 225 -30.97 -26.64 0.12
N THR A 226 -31.96 -27.52 0.30
CA THR A 226 -32.12 -28.79 -0.44
C THR A 226 -33.33 -28.84 -1.37
N ASP A 227 -34.29 -27.93 -1.20
CA ASP A 227 -35.57 -27.95 -1.88
C ASP A 227 -35.92 -26.61 -2.51
N LEU A 228 -36.52 -26.69 -3.70
CA LEU A 228 -37.01 -25.54 -4.45
C LEU A 228 -38.45 -25.77 -4.88
N VAL A 229 -39.24 -24.70 -4.97
CA VAL A 229 -40.58 -24.74 -5.58
C VAL A 229 -40.69 -23.83 -6.78
N SER A 230 -41.49 -24.24 -7.75
CA SER A 230 -41.80 -23.44 -8.93
C SER A 230 -43.26 -23.55 -9.35
N THR A 231 -43.79 -22.46 -9.90
CA THR A 231 -45.11 -22.42 -10.52
C THR A 231 -45.02 -22.10 -12.00
N SER A 232 -45.91 -22.70 -12.79
CA SER A 232 -45.96 -22.52 -14.24
C SER A 232 -47.37 -22.21 -14.72
N ASP A 233 -47.43 -21.66 -15.93
CA ASP A 233 -48.67 -21.49 -16.70
C ASP A 233 -49.32 -22.85 -17.07
N ASP A 234 -48.61 -23.97 -16.90
CA ASP A 234 -49.16 -25.34 -16.99
C ASP A 234 -50.15 -25.68 -15.86
N GLY A 235 -50.33 -24.76 -14.91
CA GLY A 235 -51.25 -24.87 -13.78
C GLY A 235 -50.70 -25.71 -12.63
N THR A 236 -49.42 -26.04 -12.62
CA THR A 236 -48.78 -26.85 -11.58
C THR A 236 -47.91 -26.04 -10.62
N LEU A 237 -47.89 -26.47 -9.37
CA LEU A 237 -46.84 -26.15 -8.39
C LEU A 237 -46.00 -27.41 -8.19
N ARG A 238 -44.70 -27.29 -8.39
CA ARG A 238 -43.75 -28.41 -8.30
C ARG A 238 -42.72 -28.14 -7.23
N ARG A 239 -42.29 -29.20 -6.55
CA ARG A 239 -41.15 -29.22 -5.64
C ARG A 239 -40.03 -30.02 -6.28
N TRP A 240 -38.82 -29.49 -6.22
CA TRP A 240 -37.61 -30.05 -6.78
C TRP A 240 -36.61 -30.34 -5.67
N ASP A 241 -35.94 -31.48 -5.78
CA ASP A 241 -34.82 -31.85 -4.94
C ASP A 241 -33.54 -31.35 -5.61
N LEU A 242 -32.80 -30.48 -4.91
CA LEU A 242 -31.59 -29.85 -5.41
C LEU A 242 -30.37 -30.77 -5.38
N ALA A 243 -30.36 -31.79 -4.51
CA ALA A 243 -29.28 -32.77 -4.44
C ALA A 243 -29.31 -33.74 -5.63
N THR A 244 -30.51 -34.11 -6.09
CA THR A 244 -30.69 -34.97 -7.27
C THR A 244 -30.91 -34.19 -8.56
N GLY A 245 -31.33 -32.93 -8.47
CA GLY A 245 -31.73 -32.11 -9.61
C GLY A 245 -32.99 -32.62 -10.31
N GLN A 246 -33.85 -33.36 -9.59
CA GLN A 246 -35.05 -33.99 -10.14
C GLN A 246 -36.32 -33.45 -9.48
N LEU A 247 -37.44 -33.68 -10.17
CA LEU A 247 -38.77 -33.42 -9.63
C LEU A 247 -39.03 -34.38 -8.45
N ASP A 248 -39.16 -33.85 -7.25
CA ASP A 248 -39.59 -34.61 -6.07
C ASP A 248 -41.09 -34.90 -6.17
N THR A 249 -41.90 -33.83 -6.27
CA THR A 249 -43.37 -33.99 -6.29
C THR A 249 -44.09 -32.83 -6.98
N ILE A 250 -45.26 -33.15 -7.55
CA ILE A 250 -46.23 -32.15 -7.99
C ILE A 250 -47.18 -31.90 -6.82
N LEU A 251 -46.94 -30.82 -6.09
CA LEU A 251 -47.73 -30.45 -4.92
C LEU A 251 -49.18 -30.12 -5.28
N PHE A 252 -49.39 -29.56 -6.47
CA PHE A 252 -50.70 -29.09 -6.88
C PHE A 252 -50.85 -28.97 -8.40
N ARG A 253 -52.08 -29.18 -8.89
CA ARG A 253 -52.49 -28.98 -10.29
C ARG A 253 -53.87 -28.31 -10.33
N ASP A 254 -53.98 -27.22 -11.08
CA ASP A 254 -55.21 -26.47 -11.35
C ASP A 254 -55.28 -26.08 -12.84
N THR A 255 -56.39 -25.45 -13.24
CA THR A 255 -56.56 -24.87 -14.59
C THR A 255 -56.14 -23.40 -14.68
N GLY A 256 -55.74 -22.79 -13.56
CA GLY A 256 -55.36 -21.37 -13.47
C GLY A 256 -53.88 -21.13 -13.69
N ARG A 257 -53.52 -19.91 -14.12
CA ARG A 257 -52.12 -19.47 -14.25
C ARG A 257 -51.66 -18.85 -12.94
N PHE A 258 -50.57 -19.36 -12.37
CA PHE A 258 -49.98 -18.84 -11.15
C PHE A 258 -48.80 -17.94 -11.50
N GLN A 259 -48.85 -16.67 -11.07
CA GLN A 259 -47.89 -15.65 -11.46
C GLN A 259 -46.82 -15.40 -10.40
N THR A 260 -47.14 -15.64 -9.13
CA THR A 260 -46.27 -15.26 -8.01
C THR A 260 -46.37 -16.25 -6.85
N ILE A 261 -45.26 -16.41 -6.15
CA ILE A 261 -45.10 -17.24 -4.96
C ILE A 261 -44.51 -16.35 -3.87
N GLY A 262 -45.02 -16.47 -2.65
CA GLY A 262 -44.41 -15.90 -1.46
C GLY A 262 -44.24 -16.97 -0.40
N LEU A 263 -43.09 -17.00 0.25
CA LEU A 263 -42.83 -17.85 1.41
C LEU A 263 -42.81 -16.98 2.66
N ASP A 264 -43.43 -17.43 3.74
CA ASP A 264 -43.29 -16.73 5.00
C ASP A 264 -41.86 -16.91 5.57
N PRO A 265 -41.32 -15.91 6.28
CA PRO A 265 -39.96 -15.98 6.81
C PRO A 265 -39.76 -17.08 7.87
N ALA A 266 -40.84 -17.64 8.42
CA ALA A 266 -40.79 -18.83 9.27
C ALA A 266 -40.72 -20.16 8.48
N HIS A 267 -40.78 -20.11 7.15
CA HIS A 267 -40.86 -21.25 6.23
C HIS A 267 -41.98 -22.26 6.58
N SER A 268 -43.08 -21.76 7.14
CA SER A 268 -44.23 -22.51 7.61
C SER A 268 -45.43 -22.45 6.66
N ARG A 269 -45.46 -21.49 5.73
CA ARG A 269 -46.58 -21.28 4.80
C ARG A 269 -46.10 -20.74 3.45
N LEU A 270 -46.57 -21.38 2.39
CA LEU A 270 -46.44 -20.94 1.01
C LEU A 270 -47.71 -20.22 0.56
N VAL A 271 -47.58 -19.05 -0.05
CA VAL A 271 -48.70 -18.27 -0.58
C VAL A 271 -48.58 -18.18 -2.09
N LEU A 272 -49.66 -18.48 -2.81
CA LEU A 272 -49.71 -18.46 -4.27
C LEU A 272 -50.72 -17.44 -4.76
N GLY A 273 -50.32 -16.65 -5.75
CA GLY A 273 -51.16 -15.69 -6.46
C GLY A 273 -51.21 -16.01 -7.95
N GLY A 274 -52.37 -15.79 -8.58
CA GLY A 274 -52.52 -16.03 -10.01
C GLY A 274 -53.75 -15.35 -10.63
N SER A 275 -54.06 -15.75 -11.87
CA SER A 275 -55.14 -15.18 -12.69
C SER A 275 -56.54 -15.37 -12.11
N GLN A 276 -56.69 -16.26 -11.13
CA GLN A 276 -57.98 -16.58 -10.51
C GLN A 276 -58.47 -15.52 -9.51
N GLY A 277 -57.61 -14.56 -9.13
CA GLY A 277 -57.98 -13.43 -8.29
C GLY A 277 -58.26 -13.77 -6.83
N TYR A 278 -57.64 -14.83 -6.32
CA TYR A 278 -57.59 -15.17 -4.91
C TYR A 278 -56.22 -15.74 -4.56
N LEU A 279 -55.82 -15.62 -3.30
CA LEU A 279 -54.59 -16.20 -2.78
C LEU A 279 -54.87 -17.59 -2.23
N ARG A 280 -53.96 -18.52 -2.48
CA ARG A 280 -53.95 -19.85 -1.85
C ARG A 280 -52.83 -19.88 -0.81
N VAL A 281 -53.16 -20.20 0.43
CA VAL A 281 -52.20 -20.31 1.53
C VAL A 281 -52.04 -21.80 1.88
N TRP A 282 -50.86 -22.32 1.59
CA TRP A 282 -50.48 -23.71 1.82
C TRP A 282 -49.61 -23.79 3.07
N PRO A 283 -50.03 -24.52 4.11
CA PRO A 283 -49.14 -24.78 5.25
C PRO A 283 -48.05 -25.77 4.85
N LEU A 284 -46.86 -25.59 5.43
CA LEU A 284 -45.69 -26.43 5.29
C LEU A 284 -45.42 -27.09 6.66
N PRO A 285 -45.28 -28.42 6.73
CA PRO A 285 -45.39 -29.38 5.63
C PRO A 285 -46.84 -29.52 5.10
N ALA A 286 -46.97 -29.84 3.82
CA ALA A 286 -48.22 -29.84 3.03
C ALA A 286 -49.21 -30.98 3.40
N GLU A 287 -49.45 -31.20 4.68
CA GLU A 287 -50.34 -32.26 5.19
C GLU A 287 -51.82 -31.87 5.17
N THR A 288 -52.12 -30.58 5.05
CA THR A 288 -53.49 -30.06 5.06
C THR A 288 -53.84 -29.33 3.78
N LYS A 289 -55.15 -29.23 3.49
CA LYS A 289 -55.65 -28.53 2.30
C LYS A 289 -55.31 -27.03 2.40
N PRO A 290 -54.98 -26.37 1.28
CA PRO A 290 -54.71 -24.95 1.28
C PRO A 290 -55.93 -24.15 1.70
N ALA A 291 -55.71 -23.12 2.52
CA ALA A 291 -56.69 -22.08 2.77
C ALA A 291 -56.80 -21.15 1.56
N ARG A 292 -57.96 -20.51 1.41
CA ARG A 292 -58.24 -19.55 0.34
C ARG A 292 -58.54 -18.19 0.95
N LEU A 293 -57.78 -17.18 0.54
CA LEU A 293 -58.01 -15.77 0.90
C LEU A 293 -58.48 -15.01 -0.33
N THR A 294 -59.58 -14.25 -0.21
CA THR A 294 -60.13 -13.46 -1.30
C THR A 294 -59.97 -11.95 -1.01
N PRO A 295 -59.65 -11.11 -2.02
CA PRO A 295 -59.62 -9.65 -1.89
C PRO A 295 -60.98 -9.02 -1.55
N GLY A 296 -62.08 -9.77 -1.70
CA GLY A 296 -63.43 -9.32 -1.36
C GLY A 296 -64.44 -10.48 -1.31
N ALA A 297 -65.72 -10.16 -1.49
CA ALA A 297 -66.82 -11.12 -1.43
C ALA A 297 -66.86 -12.15 -2.59
N THR A 298 -66.16 -11.87 -3.69
CA THR A 298 -66.05 -12.73 -4.87
C THR A 298 -64.60 -12.83 -5.36
N THR A 299 -64.33 -13.68 -6.35
CA THR A 299 -63.08 -13.65 -7.12
C THR A 299 -62.90 -12.27 -7.75
N GLY A 300 -61.75 -11.65 -7.51
CA GLY A 300 -61.41 -10.33 -8.04
C GLY A 300 -60.53 -10.41 -9.29
N PRO A 301 -59.93 -9.28 -9.70
CA PRO A 301 -58.85 -9.24 -10.68
C PRO A 301 -57.69 -10.16 -10.30
N GLY A 302 -56.94 -10.64 -11.29
CA GLY A 302 -55.78 -11.52 -11.06
C GLY A 302 -54.73 -10.89 -10.16
N ILE A 303 -54.02 -11.74 -9.41
CA ILE A 303 -52.90 -11.33 -8.56
C ILE A 303 -51.64 -11.22 -9.41
N ASN A 304 -50.99 -10.06 -9.37
CA ASN A 304 -49.77 -9.76 -10.13
C ASN A 304 -48.51 -9.93 -9.27
N SER A 305 -48.55 -9.45 -8.03
CA SER A 305 -47.43 -9.52 -7.08
C SER A 305 -47.92 -9.84 -5.67
N LEU A 306 -47.01 -10.36 -4.85
CA LEU A 306 -47.29 -10.87 -3.52
C LEU A 306 -46.04 -10.73 -2.66
N THR A 307 -46.23 -10.41 -1.39
CA THR A 307 -45.19 -10.50 -0.37
C THR A 307 -45.80 -10.99 0.94
N VAL A 308 -44.99 -11.68 1.75
CA VAL A 308 -45.35 -12.13 3.09
C VAL A 308 -44.43 -11.43 4.07
N LEU A 309 -45.00 -10.67 4.99
CA LEU A 309 -44.27 -9.86 5.97
C LEU A 309 -43.71 -10.75 7.10
N ASN A 310 -42.66 -10.28 7.78
CA ASN A 310 -42.08 -10.91 8.98
C ASN A 310 -43.10 -11.16 10.10
N SER A 311 -44.14 -10.33 10.21
CA SER A 311 -45.27 -10.50 11.12
C SER A 311 -46.21 -11.67 10.74
N GLY A 312 -46.02 -12.28 9.58
CA GLY A 312 -46.87 -13.34 9.02
C GLY A 312 -48.09 -12.81 8.25
N GLU A 313 -48.15 -11.51 8.03
CA GLU A 313 -49.20 -10.83 7.28
C GLU A 313 -48.90 -10.92 5.78
N ILE A 314 -49.94 -10.83 4.95
CA ILE A 314 -49.81 -11.04 3.52
C ILE A 314 -50.22 -9.76 2.82
N ALA A 315 -49.45 -9.32 1.83
CA ALA A 315 -49.85 -8.21 0.97
C ALA A 315 -49.79 -8.63 -0.50
N ALA A 316 -50.80 -8.25 -1.28
CA ALA A 316 -50.88 -8.60 -2.69
C ALA A 316 -51.32 -7.41 -3.54
N GLY A 317 -50.65 -7.27 -4.67
CA GLY A 317 -50.98 -6.33 -5.72
C GLY A 317 -51.78 -7.01 -6.83
N LEU A 318 -52.91 -6.43 -7.20
CA LEU A 318 -53.80 -6.94 -8.24
C LEU A 318 -53.55 -6.25 -9.59
N LEU A 319 -53.97 -6.89 -10.67
CA LEU A 319 -53.85 -6.38 -12.04
C LEU A 319 -54.64 -5.09 -12.33
N ASP A 320 -55.58 -4.72 -11.46
CA ASP A 320 -56.36 -3.48 -11.54
C ASP A 320 -55.69 -2.30 -10.84
N GLY A 321 -54.53 -2.50 -10.20
CA GLY A 321 -53.83 -1.48 -9.42
C GLY A 321 -54.13 -1.51 -7.93
N SER A 322 -55.13 -2.27 -7.49
CA SER A 322 -55.50 -2.36 -6.08
C SER A 322 -54.45 -3.12 -5.27
N VAL A 323 -54.17 -2.64 -4.06
CA VAL A 323 -53.28 -3.32 -3.11
C VAL A 323 -54.09 -3.72 -1.88
N TYR A 324 -54.11 -5.02 -1.61
CA TYR A 324 -54.79 -5.62 -0.46
C TYR A 324 -53.78 -6.19 0.52
N TYR A 325 -54.12 -6.10 1.81
CA TYR A 325 -53.29 -6.59 2.88
C TYR A 325 -54.15 -7.35 3.91
N TRP A 326 -53.71 -8.55 4.29
CA TRP A 326 -54.40 -9.46 5.21
C TRP A 326 -53.58 -9.56 6.50
N THR A 327 -54.21 -9.23 7.63
CA THR A 327 -53.63 -9.42 8.96
C THR A 327 -53.91 -10.83 9.47
N SER A 328 -53.10 -11.33 10.40
CA SER A 328 -53.29 -12.66 10.98
C SER A 328 -54.58 -12.81 11.81
N GLN A 329 -55.19 -11.69 12.22
CA GLN A 329 -56.38 -11.65 13.07
C GLN A 329 -57.69 -11.53 12.27
N GLU A 330 -57.64 -11.08 11.02
CA GLU A 330 -58.83 -10.78 10.22
C GLU A 330 -58.84 -11.54 8.90
N ASN A 331 -59.95 -12.24 8.63
CA ASN A 331 -60.13 -12.96 7.37
C ASN A 331 -60.56 -12.02 6.22
N GLN A 332 -60.82 -10.74 6.52
CA GLN A 332 -61.10 -9.70 5.53
C GLN A 332 -59.86 -8.84 5.33
N PRO A 333 -59.54 -8.47 4.08
CA PRO A 333 -58.38 -7.64 3.82
C PRO A 333 -58.66 -6.16 4.10
N VAL A 334 -57.61 -5.45 4.49
CA VAL A 334 -57.54 -3.99 4.47
C VAL A 334 -57.09 -3.55 3.08
N VAL A 335 -57.80 -2.58 2.51
CA VAL A 335 -57.42 -1.94 1.24
C VAL A 335 -56.40 -0.85 1.55
N ALA A 336 -55.20 -0.93 0.98
CA ALA A 336 -54.21 0.12 1.14
C ALA A 336 -54.71 1.41 0.45
N PRO A 337 -54.38 2.61 0.99
CA PRO A 337 -54.77 3.89 0.40
C PRO A 337 -53.95 4.18 -0.87
N THR A 338 -54.23 3.43 -1.93
CA THR A 338 -53.58 3.58 -3.23
C THR A 338 -54.20 4.72 -4.02
N THR A 339 -53.38 5.54 -4.67
CA THR A 339 -53.82 6.55 -5.65
C THR A 339 -54.16 5.93 -7.03
N ALA A 340 -54.39 4.62 -7.08
CA ALA A 340 -54.58 3.88 -8.33
C ALA A 340 -55.78 4.46 -9.11
N SER A 341 -55.49 5.08 -10.26
CA SER A 341 -56.54 5.42 -11.21
C SER A 341 -56.94 4.15 -11.95
N THR A 342 -58.25 3.93 -12.10
CA THR A 342 -58.84 2.83 -12.86
C THR A 342 -58.46 2.84 -14.36
N GLU A 343 -57.85 3.93 -14.85
CA GLU A 343 -57.56 4.13 -16.26
C GLU A 343 -56.13 3.73 -16.68
N ALA A 344 -55.21 3.55 -15.73
CA ALA A 344 -53.85 3.13 -16.05
C ALA A 344 -53.62 1.72 -15.49
N ARG A 345 -53.20 0.80 -16.37
CA ARG A 345 -52.70 -0.57 -16.09
C ARG A 345 -51.48 -0.56 -15.15
N SER A 346 -51.66 -0.03 -13.96
CA SER A 346 -50.67 0.00 -12.90
C SER A 346 -50.40 -1.44 -12.48
N GLN A 347 -49.12 -1.82 -12.48
CA GLN A 347 -48.69 -3.09 -11.93
C GLN A 347 -48.20 -2.78 -10.52
N PRO A 348 -49.03 -2.99 -9.48
CA PRO A 348 -48.55 -2.87 -8.12
C PRO A 348 -47.52 -3.99 -7.93
N VAL A 349 -46.29 -3.60 -7.63
CA VAL A 349 -45.26 -4.49 -7.10
C VAL A 349 -45.23 -4.24 -5.61
N VAL A 350 -45.66 -5.20 -4.80
CA VAL A 350 -45.74 -5.03 -3.35
C VAL A 350 -44.52 -5.64 -2.71
N LEU A 351 -43.81 -4.85 -1.91
CA LEU A 351 -42.69 -5.36 -1.13
C LEU A 351 -42.37 -4.44 0.05
N TRP A 352 -42.10 -5.01 1.22
CA TRP A 352 -41.11 -4.55 2.21
C TRP A 352 -41.17 -5.43 3.46
N ASN A 353 -40.01 -5.77 4.03
CA ASN A 353 -39.88 -6.75 5.11
C ASN A 353 -39.05 -6.27 6.31
N GLU A 354 -39.04 -4.98 6.61
CA GLU A 354 -38.43 -4.46 7.86
C GLU A 354 -39.42 -3.57 8.59
N GLY A 355 -40.24 -4.20 9.43
CA GLY A 355 -41.28 -3.53 10.20
C GLY A 355 -42.58 -3.32 9.43
N PRO A 356 -43.42 -2.37 9.87
CA PRO A 356 -44.76 -2.18 9.34
C PRO A 356 -44.82 -1.46 7.98
N THR A 357 -43.71 -1.14 7.31
CA THR A 357 -43.80 -0.37 6.07
C THR A 357 -44.16 -1.27 4.87
N LEU A 358 -45.11 -0.83 4.04
CA LEU A 358 -45.49 -1.43 2.76
C LEU A 358 -45.03 -0.52 1.63
N VAL A 359 -44.40 -1.07 0.59
CA VAL A 359 -44.03 -0.31 -0.61
C VAL A 359 -44.77 -0.84 -1.83
N TRP A 360 -45.28 0.07 -2.66
CA TRP A 360 -45.82 -0.24 -3.97
C TRP A 360 -45.45 0.81 -5.02
N SER A 361 -45.52 0.41 -6.29
CA SER A 361 -45.39 1.30 -7.43
C SER A 361 -46.74 1.83 -7.90
N ASP A 362 -46.79 3.12 -8.27
CA ASP A 362 -47.91 3.74 -8.97
C ASP A 362 -47.70 3.76 -10.51
N ALA A 363 -48.75 4.13 -11.25
CA ALA A 363 -48.70 4.21 -12.72
C ALA A 363 -47.70 5.24 -13.27
N THR A 364 -47.30 6.22 -12.46
CA THR A 364 -46.36 7.29 -12.83
C THR A 364 -44.91 6.92 -12.56
N GLY A 365 -44.67 5.74 -11.99
CA GLY A 365 -43.36 5.27 -11.55
C GLY A 365 -42.99 5.66 -10.12
N GLY A 366 -43.87 6.39 -9.42
CA GLY A 366 -43.67 6.73 -8.03
C GLY A 366 -43.77 5.51 -7.13
N LEU A 367 -42.97 5.46 -6.06
CA LEU A 367 -43.02 4.42 -5.04
C LEU A 367 -43.72 4.98 -3.81
N GLY A 368 -44.88 4.44 -3.45
CA GLY A 368 -45.61 4.77 -2.23
C GLY A 368 -45.08 3.95 -1.05
N LEU A 369 -44.70 4.63 0.03
CA LEU A 369 -44.26 4.06 1.30
C LEU A 369 -45.37 4.28 2.35
N TRP A 370 -45.93 3.21 2.91
CA TRP A 370 -47.03 3.30 3.90
C TRP A 370 -46.71 2.53 5.16
N ASP A 371 -46.87 3.17 6.32
CA ASP A 371 -46.69 2.53 7.62
C ASP A 371 -47.99 1.84 8.07
N THR A 372 -48.03 0.51 8.00
CA THR A 372 -49.17 -0.32 8.43
C THR A 372 -49.43 -0.26 9.93
N SER A 373 -48.47 0.17 10.76
CA SER A 373 -48.69 0.34 12.21
C SER A 373 -49.49 1.59 12.52
N ASN A 374 -49.54 2.53 11.59
CA ASN A 374 -50.31 3.75 11.70
C ASN A 374 -51.08 4.04 10.40
N PRO A 375 -52.18 3.29 10.15
CA PRO A 375 -52.92 3.36 8.90
C PRO A 375 -53.55 4.74 8.62
N ASP A 376 -53.68 5.59 9.64
CA ASP A 376 -54.21 6.96 9.52
C ASP A 376 -53.22 7.92 8.84
N ILE A 377 -51.92 7.58 8.80
CA ILE A 377 -50.91 8.38 8.11
C ILE A 377 -50.91 8.04 6.62
N LEU A 378 -51.08 9.08 5.79
CA LEU A 378 -51.04 8.92 4.35
C LEU A 378 -49.65 8.49 3.85
N PRO A 379 -49.59 7.68 2.78
CA PRO A 379 -48.32 7.20 2.23
C PRO A 379 -47.43 8.34 1.73
N THR A 380 -46.11 8.18 1.88
CA THR A 380 -45.12 9.07 1.30
C THR A 380 -44.70 8.54 -0.08
N THR A 381 -44.71 9.38 -1.12
CA THR A 381 -44.28 8.97 -2.47
C THR A 381 -42.87 9.45 -2.78
N ILE A 382 -42.00 8.54 -3.22
CA ILE A 382 -40.65 8.84 -3.71
C ILE A 382 -40.53 8.51 -5.21
N GLY A 383 -39.52 9.04 -5.89
CA GLY A 383 -39.18 8.60 -7.25
C GLY A 383 -40.27 8.87 -8.30
N ARG A 384 -40.88 10.05 -8.30
CA ARG A 384 -41.89 10.38 -9.33
C ARG A 384 -41.22 10.50 -10.70
N HIS A 385 -41.89 10.02 -11.76
CA HIS A 385 -41.45 10.11 -13.16
C HIS A 385 -40.26 9.21 -13.57
N LEU A 386 -40.03 8.11 -12.86
CA LEU A 386 -39.03 7.11 -13.27
C LEU A 386 -39.43 6.31 -14.52
N GLY A 387 -40.68 6.41 -14.96
CA GLY A 387 -41.27 5.46 -15.89
C GLY A 387 -41.87 4.25 -15.15
N GLN A 388 -42.35 3.25 -15.88
CA GLN A 388 -43.07 2.14 -15.25
C GLN A 388 -42.11 1.24 -14.44
N VAL A 389 -42.32 1.21 -13.12
CA VAL A 389 -41.67 0.27 -12.20
C VAL A 389 -42.32 -1.11 -12.34
N THR A 390 -41.49 -2.14 -12.41
CA THR A 390 -41.91 -3.52 -12.73
C THR A 390 -41.40 -4.56 -11.76
N ALA A 391 -40.39 -4.24 -10.97
CA ALA A 391 -39.89 -5.06 -9.87
C ALA A 391 -39.38 -4.16 -8.74
N ILE A 392 -39.47 -4.60 -7.49
CA ILE A 392 -39.00 -3.90 -6.29
C ILE A 392 -38.38 -4.94 -5.36
N ALA A 393 -37.22 -4.62 -4.78
CA ALA A 393 -36.55 -5.45 -3.77
C ALA A 393 -35.96 -4.57 -2.65
N PRO A 394 -36.03 -4.97 -1.37
CA PRO A 394 -35.45 -4.22 -0.27
C PRO A 394 -34.02 -4.72 -0.03
N ILE A 395 -33.16 -3.85 0.46
CA ILE A 395 -31.87 -4.25 1.02
C ILE A 395 -31.94 -3.90 2.49
N THR A 396 -32.31 -4.90 3.29
CA THR A 396 -32.69 -4.69 4.69
C THR A 396 -31.49 -4.26 5.54
N GLN A 397 -30.30 -4.80 5.28
CA GLN A 397 -29.11 -4.51 6.08
C GLN A 397 -28.66 -3.04 6.00
N THR A 398 -28.84 -2.42 4.83
CA THR A 398 -28.43 -1.02 4.57
C THR A 398 -29.61 -0.08 4.44
N ARG A 399 -30.84 -0.55 4.71
CA ARG A 399 -32.08 0.21 4.58
C ARG A 399 -32.24 0.92 3.22
N LYS A 400 -31.87 0.20 2.15
CA LYS A 400 -32.03 0.67 0.76
C LYS A 400 -33.24 0.04 0.11
N LEU A 401 -33.75 0.72 -0.91
CA LEU A 401 -34.80 0.21 -1.78
C LEU A 401 -34.29 0.16 -3.22
N VAL A 402 -34.56 -0.94 -3.91
CA VAL A 402 -34.21 -1.12 -5.32
C VAL A 402 -35.49 -1.23 -6.12
N ALA A 403 -35.58 -0.52 -7.24
CA ALA A 403 -36.65 -0.68 -8.20
C ALA A 403 -36.10 -0.93 -9.60
N GLY A 404 -36.67 -1.92 -10.28
CA GLY A 404 -36.41 -2.25 -11.67
C GLY A 404 -37.45 -1.60 -12.56
N LEU A 405 -36.99 -1.01 -13.66
CA LEU A 405 -37.82 -0.26 -14.58
C LEU A 405 -38.11 -1.04 -15.87
N GLN A 406 -39.16 -0.62 -16.57
CA GLN A 406 -39.45 -1.11 -17.92
C GLN A 406 -38.34 -0.75 -18.93
N SER A 407 -37.55 0.31 -18.69
CA SER A 407 -36.41 0.66 -19.55
C SER A 407 -35.26 -0.35 -19.48
N GLY A 408 -35.20 -1.15 -18.41
CA GLY A 408 -34.05 -1.99 -18.08
C GLY A 408 -33.11 -1.36 -17.05
N ASP A 409 -33.33 -0.10 -16.68
CA ASP A 409 -32.55 0.52 -15.61
C ASP A 409 -33.03 0.04 -14.24
N ILE A 410 -32.11 0.02 -13.28
CA ILE A 410 -32.37 -0.25 -11.88
C ILE A 410 -32.00 0.99 -11.09
N VAL A 411 -32.86 1.39 -10.16
CA VAL A 411 -32.66 2.58 -9.34
C VAL A 411 -32.62 2.18 -7.87
N VAL A 412 -31.64 2.70 -7.13
CA VAL A 412 -31.38 2.38 -5.73
C VAL A 412 -31.49 3.66 -4.88
N TRP A 413 -32.33 3.63 -3.86
CA TRP A 413 -32.52 4.71 -2.88
C TRP A 413 -32.02 4.31 -1.51
N GLU A 414 -31.46 5.30 -0.80
CA GLU A 414 -31.24 5.24 0.65
C GLU A 414 -32.50 5.73 1.34
N LEU A 415 -33.16 4.90 2.17
CA LEU A 415 -34.40 5.31 2.82
C LEU A 415 -34.19 6.21 4.04
N ASP A 416 -32.96 6.26 4.56
CA ASP A 416 -32.58 7.19 5.63
C ASP A 416 -32.40 8.63 5.11
N ASP A 417 -32.15 8.81 3.80
CA ASP A 417 -32.05 10.12 3.16
C ASP A 417 -32.72 10.11 1.79
N LEU A 418 -34.04 10.34 1.80
CA LEU A 418 -34.86 10.42 0.59
C LEU A 418 -34.54 11.63 -0.30
N LEU A 419 -33.72 12.57 0.17
CA LEU A 419 -33.25 13.71 -0.62
C LEU A 419 -31.95 13.42 -1.37
N ALA A 420 -31.24 12.36 -1.00
CA ALA A 420 -30.04 11.92 -1.70
C ALA A 420 -30.37 11.52 -3.15
N THR A 421 -29.43 11.80 -4.05
CA THR A 421 -29.55 11.36 -5.45
C THR A 421 -29.48 9.84 -5.51
N PRO A 422 -30.48 9.15 -6.10
CA PRO A 422 -30.45 7.70 -6.19
C PRO A 422 -29.34 7.23 -7.13
N VAL A 423 -28.83 6.04 -6.87
CA VAL A 423 -27.87 5.38 -7.76
C VAL A 423 -28.64 4.70 -8.88
N ILE A 424 -28.22 4.91 -10.12
CA ILE A 424 -28.81 4.26 -11.30
C ILE A 424 -27.83 3.23 -11.83
N LEU A 425 -28.24 1.98 -11.85
CA LEU A 425 -27.52 0.87 -12.45
C LEU A 425 -28.09 0.63 -13.85
N THR A 426 -27.26 0.81 -14.87
CA THR A 426 -27.66 0.68 -16.27
C THR A 426 -26.99 -0.54 -16.89
N GLY A 427 -27.71 -1.22 -17.79
CA GLY A 427 -27.09 -2.29 -18.56
C GLY A 427 -28.04 -3.28 -19.20
N HIS A 428 -29.18 -3.59 -18.59
CA HIS A 428 -30.21 -4.40 -19.27
C HIS A 428 -30.78 -3.63 -20.46
N SER A 429 -31.09 -4.36 -21.53
CA SER A 429 -31.61 -3.78 -22.78
C SER A 429 -33.14 -3.86 -22.89
N SER A 430 -33.80 -4.41 -21.87
CA SER A 430 -35.24 -4.58 -21.82
C SER A 430 -35.74 -4.60 -20.36
N ARG A 431 -37.06 -4.61 -20.20
CA ARG A 431 -37.79 -4.55 -18.93
C ARG A 431 -37.23 -5.53 -17.89
N ILE A 432 -36.97 -5.01 -16.69
CA ILE A 432 -36.70 -5.84 -15.50
C ILE A 432 -38.00 -6.51 -15.04
N THR A 433 -37.97 -7.82 -14.83
CA THR A 433 -39.16 -8.59 -14.41
C THR A 433 -39.09 -9.02 -12.95
N THR A 434 -37.88 -9.12 -12.40
CA THR A 434 -37.64 -9.65 -11.06
C THR A 434 -36.33 -9.09 -10.51
N LEU A 435 -36.31 -8.87 -9.20
CA LEU A 435 -35.16 -8.44 -8.44
C LEU A 435 -35.13 -9.25 -7.15
N ASP A 436 -33.95 -9.67 -6.73
CA ASP A 436 -33.74 -10.28 -5.42
C ASP A 436 -32.35 -9.91 -4.89
N VAL A 437 -32.18 -9.92 -3.57
CA VAL A 437 -30.96 -9.43 -2.90
C VAL A 437 -30.44 -10.49 -1.92
N ALA A 438 -29.18 -10.86 -2.08
CA ALA A 438 -28.48 -11.71 -1.14
C ALA A 438 -28.01 -10.93 0.10
N ALA A 439 -27.83 -11.64 1.21
CA ALA A 439 -27.39 -11.05 2.47
C ALA A 439 -25.99 -10.40 2.41
N ASP A 440 -25.18 -10.76 1.43
CA ASP A 440 -23.84 -10.22 1.18
C ASP A 440 -23.83 -8.94 0.31
N GLY A 441 -25.02 -8.39 0.01
CA GLY A 441 -25.18 -7.15 -0.75
C GLY A 441 -25.11 -7.32 -2.28
N ILE A 442 -25.17 -8.55 -2.79
CA ILE A 442 -25.36 -8.78 -4.22
C ILE A 442 -26.84 -8.65 -4.58
N LEU A 443 -27.12 -7.84 -5.59
CA LEU A 443 -28.43 -7.77 -6.22
C LEU A 443 -28.44 -8.63 -7.48
N ALA A 444 -29.43 -9.51 -7.63
CA ALA A 444 -29.71 -10.19 -8.89
C ALA A 444 -30.91 -9.53 -9.58
N SER A 445 -30.79 -9.32 -10.90
CA SER A 445 -31.89 -8.82 -11.73
C SER A 445 -32.13 -9.74 -12.93
N GLY A 446 -33.40 -10.03 -13.18
CA GLY A 446 -33.85 -10.78 -14.35
C GLY A 446 -34.60 -9.88 -15.32
N SER A 447 -34.41 -10.10 -16.62
CA SER A 447 -34.99 -9.24 -17.65
C SER A 447 -35.55 -10.03 -18.83
N LEU A 448 -36.42 -9.35 -19.59
CA LEU A 448 -36.88 -9.78 -20.91
C LEU A 448 -35.80 -9.67 -22.00
N ASP A 449 -34.60 -9.20 -21.67
CA ASP A 449 -33.44 -9.28 -22.58
C ASP A 449 -32.74 -10.64 -22.56
N ASN A 450 -33.35 -11.63 -21.90
CA ASN A 450 -32.87 -13.00 -21.74
C ASN A 450 -31.66 -13.14 -20.82
N THR A 451 -31.29 -12.09 -20.08
CA THR A 451 -30.13 -12.14 -19.18
C THR A 451 -30.54 -12.00 -17.72
N ILE A 452 -29.68 -12.56 -16.87
CA ILE A 452 -29.62 -12.30 -15.44
C ILE A 452 -28.36 -11.48 -15.20
N ARG A 453 -28.44 -10.47 -14.33
CA ARG A 453 -27.27 -9.67 -13.94
C ARG A 453 -27.08 -9.67 -12.43
N LEU A 454 -25.85 -9.84 -12.00
CA LEU A 454 -25.45 -9.73 -10.60
C LEU A 454 -24.69 -8.43 -10.40
N TRP A 455 -25.21 -7.57 -9.53
CA TRP A 455 -24.68 -6.25 -9.23
C TRP A 455 -24.04 -6.24 -7.86
N ASN A 456 -22.81 -5.73 -7.79
CA ASN A 456 -22.15 -5.50 -6.52
C ASN A 456 -22.55 -4.14 -5.97
N LEU A 457 -23.47 -4.09 -5.00
CA LEU A 457 -23.96 -2.82 -4.47
C LEU A 457 -22.94 -2.09 -3.59
N ALA A 458 -21.87 -2.76 -3.16
CA ALA A 458 -20.75 -2.14 -2.46
C ALA A 458 -19.79 -1.40 -3.42
N ASP A 459 -19.77 -1.78 -4.70
CA ASP A 459 -18.98 -1.15 -5.74
C ASP A 459 -19.81 -1.04 -7.03
N THR A 460 -20.61 0.02 -7.11
CA THR A 460 -21.53 0.27 -8.23
C THR A 460 -20.82 0.74 -9.51
N VAL A 461 -19.51 0.96 -9.46
CA VAL A 461 -18.69 1.29 -10.64
C VAL A 461 -18.29 0.01 -11.39
N GLN A 462 -18.19 -1.12 -10.68
CA GLN A 462 -17.89 -2.40 -11.29
C GLN A 462 -19.05 -2.85 -12.21
N PRO A 463 -18.77 -3.28 -13.45
CA PRO A 463 -19.81 -3.82 -14.32
C PRO A 463 -20.44 -5.08 -13.69
N PRO A 464 -21.73 -5.35 -13.94
CA PRO A 464 -22.38 -6.53 -13.41
C PRO A 464 -21.85 -7.80 -14.08
N ILE A 465 -21.89 -8.89 -13.34
CA ILE A 465 -21.73 -10.23 -13.93
C ILE A 465 -23.00 -10.50 -14.74
N THR A 466 -22.86 -10.78 -16.03
CA THR A 466 -23.99 -11.07 -16.93
C THR A 466 -24.07 -12.56 -17.22
N ILE A 467 -25.21 -13.16 -16.92
CA ILE A 467 -25.49 -14.58 -17.15
C ILE A 467 -26.54 -14.66 -18.25
N ASP A 468 -26.21 -15.35 -19.34
CA ASP A 468 -27.19 -15.63 -20.40
C ASP A 468 -28.13 -16.76 -19.96
N HIS A 469 -29.43 -16.44 -19.87
CA HIS A 469 -30.49 -17.41 -19.57
C HIS A 469 -31.05 -18.05 -20.85
N GLY A 470 -30.88 -17.41 -22.01
CA GLY A 470 -31.36 -17.90 -23.32
C GLY A 470 -32.85 -17.70 -23.61
N ALA A 471 -33.63 -17.21 -22.65
CA ALA A 471 -35.05 -16.86 -22.80
C ALA A 471 -35.47 -15.84 -21.73
N TRP A 472 -36.66 -15.24 -21.89
CA TRP A 472 -37.21 -14.28 -20.93
C TRP A 472 -37.17 -14.83 -19.50
N VAL A 473 -36.57 -14.06 -18.60
CA VAL A 473 -36.51 -14.39 -17.18
C VAL A 473 -37.76 -13.82 -16.52
N TRP A 474 -38.52 -14.65 -15.82
CA TRP A 474 -39.75 -14.24 -15.11
C TRP A 474 -39.53 -14.07 -13.62
N SER A 475 -38.67 -14.90 -13.02
CA SER A 475 -38.44 -14.91 -11.58
C SER A 475 -37.03 -15.39 -11.26
N ILE A 476 -36.47 -14.79 -10.21
CA ILE A 476 -35.18 -15.14 -9.62
C ILE A 476 -35.40 -15.28 -8.10
N ALA A 477 -34.67 -16.19 -7.49
CA ALA A 477 -34.57 -16.30 -6.04
C ALA A 477 -33.13 -16.64 -5.63
N PHE A 478 -32.63 -16.01 -4.58
CA PHE A 478 -31.41 -16.43 -3.89
C PHE A 478 -31.69 -17.57 -2.92
N SER A 479 -30.73 -18.46 -2.80
CA SER A 479 -30.62 -19.38 -1.67
C SER A 479 -30.34 -18.62 -0.37
N SER A 480 -30.64 -19.22 0.77
CA SER A 480 -30.46 -18.60 2.09
C SER A 480 -29.01 -18.18 2.37
N THR A 481 -28.04 -18.93 1.83
CA THR A 481 -26.60 -18.67 1.95
C THR A 481 -26.08 -17.65 0.93
N GLY A 482 -26.84 -17.39 -0.12
CA GLY A 482 -26.48 -16.51 -1.24
C GLY A 482 -25.56 -17.16 -2.28
N ASP A 483 -25.17 -18.43 -2.11
CA ASP A 483 -24.20 -19.14 -2.98
C ASP A 483 -24.81 -19.60 -4.31
N LEU A 484 -26.14 -19.71 -4.34
CA LEU A 484 -26.90 -20.20 -5.47
C LEU A 484 -28.07 -19.26 -5.77
N ILE A 485 -28.34 -19.07 -7.05
CA ILE A 485 -29.54 -18.44 -7.58
C ILE A 485 -30.35 -19.45 -8.37
N ALA A 486 -31.65 -19.49 -8.14
CA ALA A 486 -32.60 -20.14 -9.02
C ALA A 486 -33.24 -19.12 -9.96
N SER A 487 -33.39 -19.47 -11.23
CA SER A 487 -34.10 -18.65 -12.21
C SER A 487 -35.18 -19.46 -12.92
N ALA A 488 -36.29 -18.80 -13.22
CA ALA A 488 -37.42 -19.33 -13.96
C ALA A 488 -37.71 -18.44 -15.17
N GLY A 489 -38.04 -19.04 -16.31
CA GLY A 489 -38.25 -18.31 -17.54
C GLY A 489 -39.23 -18.93 -18.52
N ALA A 490 -39.33 -18.28 -19.69
CA ALA A 490 -40.25 -18.66 -20.77
C ALA A 490 -39.86 -19.97 -21.48
N ASP A 491 -38.65 -20.47 -21.26
CA ASP A 491 -38.15 -21.74 -21.80
C ASP A 491 -38.53 -22.97 -20.96
N ARG A 492 -39.45 -22.79 -19.99
CA ARG A 492 -40.09 -23.86 -19.22
C ARG A 492 -39.13 -24.61 -18.28
N ALA A 493 -37.92 -24.08 -18.11
CA ALA A 493 -36.92 -24.64 -17.23
C ALA A 493 -36.76 -23.75 -15.99
N VAL A 494 -36.44 -24.40 -14.88
CA VAL A 494 -35.80 -23.71 -13.76
C VAL A 494 -34.31 -24.02 -13.82
N ARG A 495 -33.45 -23.02 -13.70
CA ARG A 495 -32.00 -23.18 -13.71
C ARG A 495 -31.39 -22.73 -12.41
N LEU A 496 -30.30 -23.37 -12.04
CA LEU A 496 -29.52 -23.06 -10.87
C LEU A 496 -28.15 -22.51 -11.29
N TRP A 497 -27.77 -21.38 -10.70
CA TRP A 497 -26.56 -20.65 -11.02
C TRP A 497 -25.75 -20.42 -9.76
N PRO A 498 -24.52 -20.96 -9.66
CA PRO A 498 -23.59 -20.56 -8.61
C PRO A 498 -23.28 -19.07 -8.72
N THR A 499 -23.11 -18.40 -7.60
CA THR A 499 -22.85 -16.94 -7.53
C THR A 499 -21.44 -16.62 -7.05
N ARG A 500 -20.74 -17.61 -6.47
CA ARG A 500 -19.38 -17.46 -5.94
C ARG A 500 -18.37 -18.19 -6.82
N ALA A 501 -17.33 -17.46 -7.22
CA ALA A 501 -16.26 -18.02 -8.05
C ALA A 501 -15.48 -19.12 -7.30
N GLU A 502 -15.39 -19.02 -5.97
CA GLU A 502 -14.81 -20.03 -5.09
C GLU A 502 -15.49 -21.40 -5.24
N GLU A 503 -16.83 -21.45 -5.16
CA GLU A 503 -17.62 -22.68 -5.29
C GLU A 503 -17.47 -23.30 -6.69
N ILE A 504 -17.43 -22.44 -7.72
CA ILE A 504 -17.17 -22.88 -9.09
C ILE A 504 -15.76 -23.48 -9.18
N ALA A 505 -14.77 -22.87 -8.52
CA ALA A 505 -13.39 -23.35 -8.53
C ALA A 505 -13.24 -24.73 -7.88
N GLU A 506 -13.88 -24.95 -6.73
CA GLU A 506 -13.87 -26.24 -6.04
C GLU A 506 -14.51 -27.33 -6.90
N THR A 507 -15.65 -27.03 -7.51
CA THR A 507 -16.36 -27.96 -8.41
C THR A 507 -15.50 -28.34 -9.61
N LEU A 508 -14.91 -27.35 -10.29
CA LEU A 508 -14.02 -27.58 -11.44
C LEU A 508 -12.79 -28.41 -11.06
N CYS A 509 -12.13 -28.10 -9.94
CA CYS A 509 -10.97 -28.88 -9.49
C CYS A 509 -11.34 -30.31 -9.11
N GLY A 510 -12.52 -30.55 -8.53
CA GLY A 510 -13.01 -31.88 -8.16
C GLY A 510 -13.27 -32.79 -9.35
N ALA A 511 -13.67 -32.22 -10.49
CA ALA A 511 -14.00 -32.98 -11.69
C ALA A 511 -12.85 -33.10 -12.70
N LEU A 512 -11.78 -32.31 -12.54
CA LEU A 512 -10.53 -32.47 -13.28
C LEU A 512 -9.73 -33.69 -12.80
N ARG A 513 -8.94 -34.26 -13.72
CA ARG A 513 -8.06 -35.42 -13.43
C ARG A 513 -6.57 -35.14 -13.55
N ARG A 514 -6.19 -33.95 -14.04
CA ARG A 514 -4.81 -33.53 -14.28
C ARG A 514 -4.66 -32.01 -14.06
N ASN A 515 -3.43 -31.56 -13.85
CA ASN A 515 -3.06 -30.15 -13.99
C ASN A 515 -2.57 -29.84 -15.42
N PHE A 516 -2.18 -28.58 -15.65
CA PHE A 516 -1.43 -28.17 -16.85
C PHE A 516 -0.21 -29.05 -17.06
N ALA A 517 -0.02 -29.49 -18.30
CA ALA A 517 1.26 -29.96 -18.78
C ALA A 517 2.26 -28.80 -18.90
N HIS A 518 3.55 -29.10 -18.99
CA HIS A 518 4.59 -28.07 -18.99
C HIS A 518 4.55 -27.21 -20.25
N ASP A 519 4.27 -27.81 -21.40
CA ASP A 519 4.07 -27.14 -22.68
C ASP A 519 2.84 -26.22 -22.67
N GLU A 520 1.72 -26.69 -22.12
CA GLU A 520 0.52 -25.86 -21.95
C GLU A 520 0.79 -24.65 -21.03
N TRP A 521 1.53 -24.85 -19.93
CA TRP A 521 1.91 -23.74 -19.04
C TRP A 521 2.77 -22.70 -19.78
N MET A 522 3.77 -23.16 -20.53
CA MET A 522 4.63 -22.27 -21.31
C MET A 522 3.86 -21.54 -22.42
N GLU A 523 2.88 -22.19 -23.07
CA GLU A 523 2.06 -21.58 -24.12
C GLU A 523 1.15 -20.47 -23.59
N PHE A 524 0.45 -20.72 -22.48
CA PHE A 524 -0.60 -19.82 -22.00
C PHE A 524 -0.15 -18.85 -20.91
N VAL A 525 0.76 -19.26 -20.02
CA VAL A 525 1.23 -18.44 -18.89
C VAL A 525 2.56 -17.76 -19.21
N GLY A 526 3.51 -18.52 -19.77
CA GLY A 526 4.86 -18.06 -20.08
C GLY A 526 5.95 -18.82 -19.34
N ASP A 527 7.18 -18.72 -19.84
CA ASP A 527 8.37 -19.41 -19.31
C ASP A 527 8.98 -18.73 -18.08
N ASP A 528 8.70 -17.43 -17.91
CA ASP A 528 9.26 -16.61 -16.84
C ASP A 528 8.45 -16.65 -15.54
N ILE A 529 7.27 -17.27 -15.56
CA ILE A 529 6.45 -17.54 -14.36
C ILE A 529 6.66 -19.01 -13.97
N PRO A 530 7.17 -19.29 -12.76
CA PRO A 530 7.39 -20.65 -12.28
C PRO A 530 6.11 -21.48 -12.32
N TYR A 531 6.23 -22.73 -12.77
CA TYR A 531 5.10 -23.65 -12.77
C TYR A 531 4.50 -23.83 -11.38
N GLU A 532 3.19 -23.69 -11.28
CA GLU A 532 2.40 -24.04 -10.09
C GLU A 532 1.22 -24.94 -10.45
N LYS A 533 0.85 -25.81 -9.53
CA LYS A 533 -0.33 -26.67 -9.70
C LYS A 533 -1.60 -25.84 -9.53
N THR A 534 -2.40 -25.75 -10.58
CA THR A 534 -3.73 -25.10 -10.56
C THR A 534 -4.71 -25.76 -9.58
N CYS A 535 -4.70 -27.08 -9.47
CA CYS A 535 -5.40 -27.83 -8.44
C CYS A 535 -4.37 -28.62 -7.61
N HIS A 536 -4.19 -28.22 -6.34
CA HIS A 536 -3.15 -28.78 -5.47
C HIS A 536 -3.28 -30.29 -5.23
N ASN A 537 -4.52 -30.80 -5.21
CA ASN A 537 -4.83 -32.21 -4.97
C ASN A 537 -4.55 -33.12 -6.18
N LEU A 538 -4.30 -32.54 -7.36
CA LEU A 538 -4.05 -33.29 -8.59
C LEU A 538 -2.54 -33.49 -8.84
N PRO A 539 -2.14 -34.55 -9.59
CA PRO A 539 -0.76 -34.72 -9.99
C PRO A 539 -0.28 -33.51 -10.79
N GLY A 540 0.99 -33.13 -10.60
CA GLY A 540 1.65 -32.15 -11.46
C GLY A 540 2.10 -32.80 -12.76
N PRO A 541 2.68 -32.05 -13.70
CA PRO A 541 3.33 -32.61 -14.87
C PRO A 541 4.39 -33.58 -14.37
N GLU A 542 4.35 -34.82 -14.85
CA GLU A 542 5.42 -35.78 -14.60
C GLU A 542 6.72 -35.13 -15.08
N THR A 543 7.67 -34.95 -14.17
CA THR A 543 9.03 -34.61 -14.58
C THR A 543 9.51 -35.78 -15.43
N SER A 544 9.55 -35.62 -16.75
CA SER A 544 10.33 -36.53 -17.58
C SER A 544 11.78 -36.37 -17.14
N HIS A 545 12.22 -37.19 -16.18
CA HIS A 545 13.62 -37.48 -15.95
C HIS A 545 14.13 -38.21 -17.20
N ALA A 546 14.43 -37.44 -18.24
CA ALA A 546 15.02 -37.93 -19.48
C ALA A 546 15.99 -36.89 -20.06
N HIS A 547 16.78 -36.24 -19.20
CA HIS A 547 18.09 -35.69 -19.57
C HIS A 547 19.03 -35.82 -18.35
N LEU A 548 19.39 -37.06 -18.04
CA LEU A 548 20.67 -37.39 -17.44
C LEU A 548 21.56 -37.87 -18.58
N GLU A 549 22.43 -36.98 -19.07
CA GLU A 549 23.85 -37.18 -19.39
C GLU A 549 24.42 -35.96 -20.12
#